data_AF-A0A4U5PIW1-F1
#
_entry.id   AF-A0A4U5PIW1-F1
#
_cell.length_a   1.000
_cell.length_b   1.000
_cell.length_c   1.000
_cell.angle_alpha   90.00
_cell.angle_beta   90.00
_cell.angle_gamma   90.00
#
_symmetry.space_group_name_H-M   'P 1'
#
loop_
_entity.id
_entity.type
_entity.pdbx_description
1 polymer ?
#
loop_
_entity_poly.entity_id
_entity_poly.type
_entity_poly.pdbx_seq_one_letter_code
_entity_poly.pdbx_strand_id
1 'polypeptide(L)'
;MSVISQSEPILTPDGPTFSSDMSRCEFASQLMSVVGHCMVPYGDCVIVWGGYCRKKAGESVYLPPYQINILPYGLEEVWVCYDCREGIVPFPTTSATAMIWRRNLLIFGGSARFPQEITRVTNDIYLLNLDTGIWSRPRDNIGDRRPPPRDKSTGWNYQDKCYFFGGYGDSPDYIIDSFQQIDKYFAQPSDFVYCNHDNRFAWNRQLLMFDSKWHIVRQSGDVPPARAAASSTLVAHEHTVYLFGGRLQTMRLNDLYAIDLRNMCWRRINIDPGPCGRSWCTITYVPNEYNEGFCFLYGGINTESSPLSDCWRLDLVGGPNGKKRPSSRLPALVSGTLPAAFPAKSSFLAEWPQTLLTGQIPLKRDISTTFGGLTWLQKKSICCMRIDISSLELLHEWKINSVTDKAIWCMVLREIKRWFKEREDEYVDRKAGWAVLPKNLRSMADYVLRQRGRFSSRKIRRLLELCSSPK
;
A
#
# COMPACT_ATOMS: atom_id res chain seq x y z
N MET A 1 -28.02 25.55 31.85
CA MET A 1 -27.92 24.79 33.10
C MET A 1 -28.47 23.39 32.88
N SER A 2 -27.59 22.40 32.79
CA SER A 2 -27.74 21.06 33.36
C SER A 2 -26.41 20.34 33.14
N VAL A 3 -25.78 19.99 34.26
CA VAL A 3 -24.47 19.36 34.37
C VAL A 3 -24.65 17.89 34.03
N ILE A 4 -23.92 17.36 33.04
CA ILE A 4 -23.76 15.91 32.88
C ILE A 4 -22.35 15.57 33.36
N SER A 5 -22.34 14.88 34.50
CA SER A 5 -21.19 14.37 35.21
C SER A 5 -20.37 13.40 34.35
N GLN A 6 -19.05 13.54 34.46
CA GLN A 6 -18.09 12.54 34.02
C GLN A 6 -18.38 11.21 34.73
N SER A 7 -18.65 10.16 33.96
CA SER A 7 -18.60 8.78 34.43
C SER A 7 -17.48 8.06 33.67
N GLU A 8 -16.45 7.64 34.41
CA GLU A 8 -15.39 6.77 33.93
C GLU A 8 -15.97 5.45 33.37
N PRO A 9 -15.39 4.85 32.32
CA PRO A 9 -15.84 3.56 31.84
C PRO A 9 -15.45 2.45 32.81
N ILE A 10 -16.47 1.74 33.28
CA ILE A 10 -16.37 0.49 34.04
C ILE A 10 -15.66 -0.55 33.16
N LEU A 11 -14.47 -0.98 33.59
CA LEU A 11 -13.78 -2.14 33.03
C LEU A 11 -14.58 -3.41 33.36
N THR A 12 -15.19 -4.04 32.36
CA THR A 12 -15.65 -5.44 32.49
C THR A 12 -14.46 -6.38 32.21
N PRO A 13 -14.15 -7.38 33.06
CA PRO A 13 -12.92 -8.18 32.93
C PRO A 13 -12.91 -9.23 31.80
N ASP A 14 -14.00 -9.42 31.06
CA ASP A 14 -14.12 -10.53 30.12
C ASP A 14 -14.17 -10.04 28.67
N GLY A 15 -12.99 -9.67 28.16
CA GLY A 15 -12.73 -9.68 26.72
C GLY A 15 -12.49 -11.11 26.24
N PRO A 16 -12.70 -11.44 24.95
CA PRO A 16 -12.39 -12.76 24.44
C PRO A 16 -10.91 -13.06 24.66
N THR A 17 -10.62 -14.09 25.45
CA THR A 17 -9.28 -14.65 25.62
C THR A 17 -8.84 -15.25 24.29
N PHE A 18 -8.11 -14.46 23.50
CA PHE A 18 -7.50 -14.95 22.27
C PHE A 18 -6.31 -15.85 22.61
N SER A 19 -6.38 -17.10 22.12
CA SER A 19 -5.28 -18.06 22.08
C SER A 19 -3.99 -17.39 21.60
N SER A 20 -2.90 -17.57 22.35
CA SER A 20 -1.57 -17.01 22.09
C SER A 20 -0.80 -17.69 20.95
N ASP A 21 -1.47 -18.46 20.08
CA ASP A 21 -0.82 -19.39 19.14
C ASP A 21 -1.24 -19.22 17.67
N MET A 22 -1.49 -17.98 17.21
CA MET A 22 -1.68 -17.68 15.77
C MET A 22 -0.46 -16.93 15.23
N SER A 23 0.20 -17.47 14.21
CA SER A 23 1.29 -16.81 13.51
C SER A 23 0.83 -15.46 12.95
N ARG A 24 1.54 -14.37 13.26
CA ARG A 24 1.25 -13.01 12.73
C ARG A 24 1.40 -12.89 11.21
N CYS A 25 1.89 -13.92 10.55
CA CYS A 25 2.20 -13.95 9.14
C CYS A 25 1.61 -15.24 8.55
N GLU A 26 0.84 -15.09 7.48
CA GLU A 26 0.26 -16.19 6.72
C GLU A 26 0.62 -16.04 5.24
N PHE A 27 0.70 -17.16 4.53
CA PHE A 27 0.89 -17.16 3.08
C PHE A 27 -0.41 -17.57 2.41
N ALA A 28 -0.84 -16.81 1.42
CA ALA A 28 -2.05 -17.09 0.66
C ALA A 28 -1.76 -17.11 -0.83
N SER A 29 -2.26 -18.13 -1.53
CA SER A 29 -2.25 -18.15 -2.99
C SER A 29 -3.26 -17.17 -3.60
N GLN A 30 -4.26 -16.74 -2.82
CA GLN A 30 -5.29 -15.83 -3.25
C GLN A 30 -5.83 -15.00 -2.08
N LEU A 31 -6.07 -13.71 -2.33
CA LEU A 31 -6.79 -12.83 -1.40
C LEU A 31 -8.29 -12.81 -1.69
N MET A 32 -9.06 -12.37 -0.69
CA MET A 32 -10.46 -12.01 -0.93
C MET A 32 -10.56 -10.90 -1.97
N SER A 33 -11.56 -10.97 -2.85
CA SER A 33 -11.85 -9.91 -3.82
C SER A 33 -12.32 -8.65 -3.08
N VAL A 34 -11.63 -7.53 -3.30
CA VAL A 34 -11.81 -6.30 -2.53
C VAL A 34 -11.80 -5.07 -3.43
N VAL A 35 -12.64 -4.08 -3.10
CA VAL A 35 -12.71 -2.80 -3.80
C VAL A 35 -12.49 -1.63 -2.84
N GLY A 36 -11.98 -0.52 -3.39
CA GLY A 36 -11.61 0.66 -2.61
C GLY A 36 -10.47 0.41 -1.61
N HIS A 37 -9.68 -0.64 -1.83
CA HIS A 37 -8.44 -0.88 -1.12
C HIS A 37 -7.37 0.12 -1.59
N CYS A 38 -6.35 0.30 -0.76
CA CYS A 38 -5.14 1.01 -1.12
C CYS A 38 -4.11 0.03 -1.66
N MET A 39 -3.36 0.43 -2.68
CA MET A 39 -2.25 -0.34 -3.23
C MET A 39 -1.03 0.59 -3.37
N VAL A 40 0.07 0.23 -2.72
CA VAL A 40 1.25 1.10 -2.60
C VAL A 40 2.53 0.32 -2.93
N PRO A 41 3.35 0.78 -3.89
CA PRO A 41 4.65 0.18 -4.14
C PRO A 41 5.62 0.50 -2.99
N TYR A 42 6.38 -0.50 -2.54
CA TYR A 42 7.41 -0.36 -1.52
C TYR A 42 8.57 -1.32 -1.79
N GLY A 43 9.72 -0.78 -2.19
CA GLY A 43 10.85 -1.61 -2.64
C GLY A 43 10.44 -2.44 -3.86
N ASP A 44 10.74 -3.73 -3.80
CA ASP A 44 10.35 -4.70 -4.84
C ASP A 44 9.02 -5.39 -4.50
N CYS A 45 8.12 -4.74 -3.77
CA CYS A 45 6.84 -5.30 -3.35
C CYS A 45 5.70 -4.32 -3.56
N VAL A 46 4.48 -4.84 -3.55
CA VAL A 46 3.25 -4.06 -3.47
C VAL A 46 2.54 -4.38 -2.17
N ILE A 47 2.16 -3.35 -1.41
CA ILE A 47 1.38 -3.47 -0.18
C ILE A 47 -0.09 -3.12 -0.49
N VAL A 48 -1.00 -3.99 -0.06
CA VAL A 48 -2.45 -3.83 -0.18
C VAL A 48 -3.07 -3.73 1.21
N TRP A 49 -3.90 -2.71 1.43
CA TRP A 49 -4.56 -2.48 2.71
C TRP A 49 -5.98 -1.94 2.56
N GLY A 50 -6.88 -2.37 3.45
CA GLY A 50 -8.24 -1.86 3.56
C GLY A 50 -9.15 -2.24 2.39
N GLY A 51 -10.23 -1.49 2.22
CA GLY A 51 -11.29 -1.79 1.26
C GLY A 51 -12.36 -2.72 1.84
N TYR A 52 -13.32 -3.07 0.99
CA TYR A 52 -14.42 -3.96 1.36
C TYR A 52 -14.74 -4.94 0.23
N CYS A 53 -15.36 -6.06 0.61
CA CYS A 53 -15.96 -7.00 -0.31
C CYS A 53 -17.49 -6.97 -0.12
N ARG A 54 -18.23 -7.27 -1.19
CA ARG A 54 -19.69 -7.36 -1.13
C ARG A 54 -20.08 -8.84 -1.06
N LYS A 55 -20.70 -9.26 0.05
CA LYS A 55 -21.18 -10.64 0.19
C LYS A 55 -22.56 -10.84 -0.46
N LYS A 56 -23.46 -9.86 -0.26
CA LYS A 56 -24.82 -9.83 -0.80
C LYS A 56 -25.23 -8.38 -1.10
N ALA A 57 -26.34 -8.19 -1.80
CA ALA A 57 -26.91 -6.85 -2.00
C ALA A 57 -27.12 -6.16 -0.64
N GLY A 58 -26.56 -4.95 -0.48
CA GLY A 58 -26.62 -4.19 0.78
C GLY A 58 -25.60 -4.58 1.86
N GLU A 59 -24.99 -5.77 1.79
CA GLU A 59 -24.04 -6.24 2.81
C GLU A 59 -22.59 -6.09 2.36
N SER A 60 -21.87 -5.15 2.99
CA SER A 60 -20.45 -4.89 2.74
C SER A 60 -19.62 -5.33 3.93
N VAL A 61 -18.62 -6.17 3.68
CA VAL A 61 -17.67 -6.64 4.69
C VAL A 61 -16.34 -5.96 4.43
N TYR A 62 -15.94 -5.09 5.35
CA TYR A 62 -14.65 -4.44 5.29
C TYR A 62 -13.55 -5.43 5.65
N LEU A 63 -12.38 -5.27 5.04
CA LEU A 63 -11.22 -6.05 5.43
C LEU A 63 -10.77 -5.72 6.86
N PRO A 64 -10.12 -6.68 7.56
CA PRO A 64 -9.55 -6.42 8.87
C PRO A 64 -8.54 -5.26 8.80
N PRO A 65 -8.70 -4.20 9.62
CA PRO A 65 -7.90 -2.98 9.48
C PRO A 65 -6.45 -3.16 9.95
N TYR A 66 -6.17 -4.20 10.75
CA TYR A 66 -4.83 -4.56 11.20
C TYR A 66 -4.04 -5.33 10.13
N GLN A 67 -4.68 -5.88 9.10
CA GLN A 67 -4.01 -6.74 8.14
C GLN A 67 -3.48 -5.94 6.95
N ILE A 68 -2.22 -6.16 6.60
CA ILE A 68 -1.64 -5.78 5.32
C ILE A 68 -1.38 -7.03 4.48
N ASN A 69 -1.54 -6.93 3.17
CA ASN A 69 -1.20 -8.00 2.25
C ASN A 69 -0.07 -7.53 1.34
N ILE A 70 0.97 -8.34 1.18
CA ILE A 70 2.18 -7.97 0.45
C ILE A 70 2.33 -8.93 -0.72
N LEU A 71 2.48 -8.38 -1.92
CA LEU A 71 2.85 -9.13 -3.12
C LEU A 71 4.30 -8.81 -3.47
N PRO A 72 5.25 -9.72 -3.24
CA PRO A 72 6.63 -9.54 -3.65
C PRO A 72 6.79 -9.69 -5.17
N TYR A 73 7.62 -8.86 -5.77
CA TYR A 73 8.01 -8.98 -7.16
C TYR A 73 8.71 -10.33 -7.41
N GLY A 74 8.33 -11.01 -8.50
CA GLY A 74 8.83 -12.34 -8.84
C GLY A 74 8.19 -13.49 -8.06
N LEU A 75 7.27 -13.22 -7.13
CA LEU A 75 6.44 -14.21 -6.43
C LEU A 75 4.95 -13.96 -6.69
N GLU A 76 4.61 -13.77 -7.97
CA GLU A 76 3.31 -13.26 -8.44
C GLU A 76 2.10 -14.12 -8.04
N GLU A 77 2.32 -15.32 -7.51
CA GLU A 77 1.29 -16.26 -7.05
C GLU A 77 1.21 -16.40 -5.51
N VAL A 78 2.02 -15.68 -4.74
CA VAL A 78 2.08 -15.82 -3.27
C VAL A 78 1.97 -14.47 -2.58
N TRP A 79 0.89 -14.30 -1.83
CA TRP A 79 0.69 -13.18 -0.93
C TRP A 79 1.24 -13.49 0.44
N VAL A 80 1.88 -12.49 1.04
CA VAL A 80 2.25 -12.48 2.45
C VAL A 80 1.24 -11.62 3.19
N CYS A 81 0.38 -12.26 3.98
CA CYS A 81 -0.62 -11.60 4.81
C CYS A 81 -0.03 -11.39 6.20
N TYR A 82 0.06 -10.15 6.65
CA TYR A 82 0.68 -9.81 7.93
C TYR A 82 -0.27 -9.01 8.82
N ASP A 83 -0.44 -9.49 10.05
CA ASP A 83 -1.33 -8.93 11.06
C ASP A 83 -0.59 -7.92 11.96
N CYS A 84 -0.74 -6.64 11.65
CA CYS A 84 -0.26 -5.49 12.42
C CYS A 84 -1.28 -5.10 13.50
N ARG A 85 -1.39 -5.89 14.58
CA ARG A 85 -2.41 -5.70 15.64
C ARG A 85 -2.01 -4.72 16.74
N GLU A 86 -0.76 -4.24 16.74
CA GLU A 86 -0.22 -3.40 17.80
C GLU A 86 -0.38 -1.91 17.52
N GLY A 87 -0.50 -1.13 18.60
CA GLY A 87 -0.60 0.33 18.54
C GLY A 87 -2.01 0.84 18.25
N ILE A 88 -2.11 2.01 17.61
CA ILE A 88 -3.39 2.67 17.32
C ILE A 88 -3.90 2.21 15.95
N VAL A 89 -4.46 1.00 15.91
CA VAL A 89 -4.99 0.40 14.68
C VAL A 89 -6.15 1.26 14.12
N PRO A 90 -6.18 1.56 12.81
CA PRO A 90 -7.29 2.26 12.18
C PRO A 90 -8.61 1.47 12.27
N PHE A 91 -9.73 2.16 12.06
CA PHE A 91 -11.00 1.49 11.80
C PHE A 91 -10.99 0.85 10.40
N PRO A 92 -11.81 -0.18 10.14
CA PRO A 92 -12.00 -0.72 8.79
C PRO A 92 -12.40 0.40 7.82
N THR A 93 -11.60 0.62 6.78
CA THR A 93 -11.72 1.81 5.92
C THR A 93 -11.63 1.45 4.45
N THR A 94 -12.42 2.12 3.61
CA THR A 94 -12.35 2.05 2.15
C THR A 94 -12.07 3.42 1.55
N SER A 95 -11.52 3.46 0.34
CA SER A 95 -11.30 4.68 -0.44
C SER A 95 -10.42 5.73 0.27
N ALA A 96 -9.55 5.26 1.17
CA ALA A 96 -8.49 6.08 1.74
C ALA A 96 -7.42 6.40 0.68
N THR A 97 -6.60 7.41 0.94
CA THR A 97 -5.36 7.63 0.19
C THR A 97 -4.21 7.03 0.98
N ALA A 98 -3.36 6.24 0.32
CA ALA A 98 -2.18 5.68 0.94
C ALA A 98 -0.90 5.97 0.15
N MET A 99 0.21 6.10 0.86
CA MET A 99 1.55 6.24 0.27
C MET A 99 2.62 5.83 1.27
N ILE A 100 3.84 5.60 0.77
CA ILE A 100 5.01 5.48 1.64
C ILE A 100 5.49 6.86 2.03
N TRP A 101 5.63 7.09 3.33
CA TRP A 101 6.27 8.28 3.87
C TRP A 101 7.34 7.90 4.88
N ARG A 102 8.60 8.19 4.54
CA ARG A 102 9.78 7.75 5.27
C ARG A 102 9.83 6.22 5.34
N ARG A 103 9.49 5.64 6.50
CA ARG A 103 9.45 4.19 6.76
C ARG A 103 8.05 3.70 7.16
N ASN A 104 7.03 4.51 6.90
CA ASN A 104 5.66 4.20 7.26
C ASN A 104 4.79 4.05 6.03
N LEU A 105 3.86 3.10 6.08
CA LEU A 105 2.65 3.17 5.27
C LEU A 105 1.75 4.23 5.92
N LEU A 106 1.57 5.35 5.23
CA LEU A 106 0.65 6.41 5.62
C LEU A 106 -0.71 6.14 5.01
N ILE A 107 -1.76 6.20 5.83
CA ILE A 107 -3.16 6.16 5.41
C ILE A 107 -3.82 7.48 5.79
N PHE A 108 -4.50 8.13 4.85
CA PHE A 108 -5.25 9.36 5.08
C PHE A 108 -6.70 9.24 4.62
N GLY A 109 -7.61 9.66 5.51
CA GLY A 109 -9.04 9.79 5.24
C GLY A 109 -9.69 8.46 4.87
N GLY A 110 -10.64 8.52 3.95
CA GLY A 110 -11.44 7.37 3.55
C GLY A 110 -12.76 7.29 4.30
N SER A 111 -13.57 6.31 3.91
CA SER A 111 -14.86 6.00 4.54
C SER A 111 -14.66 4.85 5.53
N ALA A 112 -14.73 5.17 6.83
CA ALA A 112 -14.44 4.24 7.92
C ALA A 112 -15.72 3.74 8.59
N ARG A 113 -15.72 2.46 8.99
CA ARG A 113 -16.81 1.83 9.74
C ARG A 113 -16.52 1.87 11.25
N PHE A 114 -17.28 2.67 11.98
CA PHE A 114 -17.15 2.82 13.44
C PHE A 114 -17.92 1.73 14.20
N PRO A 115 -17.69 1.53 15.52
CA PRO A 115 -18.27 0.41 16.30
C PRO A 115 -19.80 0.30 16.30
N GLN A 116 -20.53 1.40 16.10
CA GLN A 116 -22.00 1.39 15.94
C GLN A 116 -22.45 1.15 14.48
N GLU A 117 -21.57 0.60 13.65
CA GLU A 117 -21.72 0.38 12.20
C GLU A 117 -22.00 1.63 11.34
N ILE A 118 -21.94 2.82 11.94
CA ILE A 118 -22.07 4.08 11.19
C ILE A 118 -20.81 4.24 10.33
N THR A 119 -21.01 4.28 9.02
CA THR A 119 -19.96 4.58 8.06
C THR A 119 -19.86 6.10 7.89
N ARG A 120 -18.66 6.67 8.09
CA ARG A 120 -18.41 8.10 7.89
C ARG A 120 -17.08 8.33 7.19
N VAL A 121 -17.01 9.40 6.40
CA VAL A 121 -15.73 9.90 5.91
C VAL A 121 -14.91 10.42 7.09
N THR A 122 -13.59 10.23 7.03
CA THR A 122 -12.66 10.70 8.05
C THR A 122 -11.62 11.63 7.43
N ASN A 123 -10.87 12.32 8.26
CA ASN A 123 -9.67 13.08 7.89
C ASN A 123 -8.46 12.62 8.72
N ASP A 124 -8.55 11.43 9.31
CA ASP A 124 -7.51 10.90 10.17
C ASP A 124 -6.27 10.49 9.36
N ILE A 125 -5.09 10.65 9.96
CA ILE A 125 -3.86 10.03 9.48
C ILE A 125 -3.49 8.88 10.41
N TYR A 126 -3.19 7.74 9.80
CA TYR A 126 -2.56 6.60 10.46
C TYR A 126 -1.21 6.31 9.82
N LEU A 127 -0.24 5.92 10.65
CA LEU A 127 1.10 5.54 10.23
C LEU A 127 1.37 4.12 10.73
N LEU A 128 1.54 3.18 9.82
CA LEU A 128 2.07 1.85 10.13
C LEU A 128 3.58 1.86 9.91
N ASN A 129 4.35 1.70 10.98
CA ASN A 129 5.80 1.55 10.86
C ASN A 129 6.10 0.18 10.22
N LEU A 130 6.70 0.19 9.03
CA LEU A 130 6.95 -1.03 8.25
C LEU A 130 8.11 -1.87 8.81
N ASP A 131 8.95 -1.31 9.68
CA ASP A 131 10.01 -2.06 10.35
C ASP A 131 9.47 -2.84 11.57
N THR A 132 8.44 -2.32 12.24
CA THR A 132 7.94 -2.89 13.51
C THR A 132 6.53 -3.49 13.43
N GLY A 133 5.76 -3.15 12.40
CA GLY A 133 4.35 -3.54 12.28
C GLY A 133 3.42 -2.83 13.29
N ILE A 134 3.87 -1.72 13.89
CA ILE A 134 3.11 -0.99 14.92
C ILE A 134 2.41 0.22 14.29
N TRP A 135 1.11 0.34 14.53
CA TRP A 135 0.31 1.49 14.12
C TRP A 135 0.44 2.66 15.10
N SER A 136 0.43 3.87 14.57
CA SER A 136 0.43 5.10 15.33
C SER A 136 -0.39 6.18 14.63
N ARG A 137 -0.70 7.25 15.37
CA ARG A 137 -1.28 8.47 14.82
C ARG A 137 -0.35 9.64 15.12
N PRO A 138 -0.15 10.59 14.18
CA PRO A 138 0.48 11.86 14.50
C PRO A 138 -0.27 12.56 15.64
N ARG A 139 0.46 13.27 16.51
CA ARG A 139 -0.18 14.08 17.55
C ARG A 139 -0.86 15.28 16.92
N ASP A 140 -2.12 15.50 17.28
CA ASP A 140 -2.81 16.74 16.96
C ASP A 140 -2.25 17.86 17.85
N ASN A 141 -1.76 18.96 17.26
CA ASN A 141 -1.42 20.14 18.05
C ASN A 141 -2.67 20.99 18.23
N ILE A 142 -2.85 21.52 19.43
CA ILE A 142 -3.97 22.41 19.75
C ILE A 142 -3.87 23.66 18.85
N GLY A 143 -4.94 23.94 18.12
CA GLY A 143 -5.04 25.10 17.23
C GLY A 143 -4.62 24.86 15.78
N ASP A 144 -3.99 23.72 15.45
CA ASP A 144 -3.66 23.40 14.06
C ASP A 144 -4.93 23.09 13.26
N ARG A 145 -5.01 23.63 12.05
CA ARG A 145 -6.09 23.34 11.10
C ARG A 145 -5.84 22.00 10.41
N ARG A 146 -6.92 21.30 10.04
CA ARG A 146 -6.87 20.01 9.35
C ARG A 146 -7.76 19.97 8.11
N PRO A 147 -7.57 19.01 7.20
CA PRO A 147 -8.48 18.82 6.08
C PRO A 147 -9.90 18.49 6.56
N PRO A 148 -10.96 18.99 5.90
CA PRO A 148 -12.29 18.40 6.00
C PRO A 148 -12.28 16.87 5.75
N PRO A 149 -13.11 16.09 6.47
CA PRO A 149 -13.27 14.65 6.24
C PRO A 149 -13.58 14.32 4.78
N ARG A 150 -12.85 13.37 4.19
CA ARG A 150 -12.96 13.04 2.77
C ARG A 150 -12.51 11.62 2.45
N ASP A 151 -13.02 11.09 1.36
CA ASP A 151 -12.52 9.89 0.70
C ASP A 151 -12.22 10.15 -0.77
N LYS A 152 -11.66 9.14 -1.45
CA LYS A 152 -11.42 9.15 -2.91
C LYS A 152 -10.59 10.37 -3.36
N SER A 153 -9.74 10.92 -2.49
CA SER A 153 -8.66 11.81 -2.91
C SER A 153 -7.55 11.00 -3.59
N THR A 154 -6.68 11.69 -4.28
CA THR A 154 -5.41 11.12 -4.77
C THR A 154 -4.26 11.78 -4.03
N GLY A 155 -3.09 11.15 -4.01
CA GLY A 155 -1.94 11.71 -3.32
C GLY A 155 -0.62 11.11 -3.75
N TRP A 156 0.46 11.83 -3.42
CA TRP A 156 1.83 11.48 -3.77
C TRP A 156 2.79 11.95 -2.69
N ASN A 157 3.92 11.25 -2.55
CA ASN A 157 5.03 11.69 -1.71
C ASN A 157 6.10 12.37 -2.56
N TYR A 158 6.56 13.56 -2.14
CA TYR A 158 7.63 14.27 -2.82
C TYR A 158 8.47 15.07 -1.83
N GLN A 159 9.80 14.84 -1.84
CA GLN A 159 10.77 15.51 -0.97
C GLN A 159 10.36 15.50 0.53
N ASP A 160 10.08 14.32 1.07
CA ASP A 160 9.66 14.09 2.47
C ASP A 160 8.34 14.77 2.87
N LYS A 161 7.51 15.17 1.89
CA LYS A 161 6.18 15.73 2.12
C LYS A 161 5.12 14.90 1.41
N CYS A 162 3.97 14.76 2.05
CA CYS A 162 2.83 14.03 1.50
C CYS A 162 1.80 15.02 0.98
N TYR A 163 1.43 14.91 -0.29
CA TYR A 163 0.46 15.77 -0.94
C TYR A 163 -0.83 15.02 -1.22
N PHE A 164 -1.96 15.72 -1.11
CA PHE A 164 -3.28 15.17 -1.38
C PHE A 164 -4.08 16.17 -2.20
N PHE A 165 -4.74 15.68 -3.26
CA PHE A 165 -5.57 16.51 -4.11
C PHE A 165 -7.01 16.01 -4.16
N GLY A 166 -7.95 16.94 -3.97
CA GLY A 166 -9.38 16.75 -4.14
C GLY A 166 -10.02 15.81 -3.11
N GLY A 167 -10.95 14.98 -3.59
CA GLY A 167 -11.76 14.06 -2.77
C GLY A 167 -13.21 14.49 -2.63
N TYR A 168 -14.02 13.61 -2.03
CA TYR A 168 -15.44 13.80 -1.76
C TYR A 168 -15.71 13.58 -0.27
N GLY A 169 -16.46 14.46 0.36
CA GLY A 169 -16.65 14.37 1.80
C GLY A 169 -17.49 15.49 2.36
N ASP A 170 -17.42 15.69 3.67
CA ASP A 170 -18.26 16.63 4.41
C ASP A 170 -18.07 18.05 3.86
N SER A 171 -19.18 18.71 3.51
CA SER A 171 -19.19 20.08 3.01
C SER A 171 -18.90 21.09 4.13
N PRO A 172 -18.45 22.31 3.79
CA PRO A 172 -18.30 23.39 4.76
C PRO A 172 -19.57 23.63 5.59
N ASP A 173 -20.74 23.66 4.95
CA ASP A 173 -22.03 23.92 5.61
C ASP A 173 -22.36 22.82 6.62
N TYR A 174 -22.19 21.55 6.23
CA TYR A 174 -22.41 20.42 7.14
C TYR A 174 -21.45 20.45 8.32
N ILE A 175 -20.20 20.90 8.12
CA ILE A 175 -19.23 21.04 9.20
C ILE A 175 -19.64 22.14 10.18
N ILE A 176 -20.13 23.27 9.67
CA ILE A 176 -20.67 24.38 10.49
C ILE A 176 -21.83 23.85 11.33
N ASP A 177 -22.81 23.21 10.70
CA ASP A 177 -24.04 22.74 11.36
C ASP A 177 -23.76 21.64 12.39
N SER A 178 -22.86 20.70 12.06
CA SER A 178 -22.62 19.51 12.90
C SER A 178 -21.59 19.72 14.00
N PHE A 179 -20.59 20.58 13.77
CA PHE A 179 -19.43 20.70 14.66
C PHE A 179 -19.20 22.12 15.19
N GLN A 180 -19.85 23.15 14.61
CA GLN A 180 -19.77 24.58 15.01
C GLN A 180 -18.34 25.16 15.06
N GLN A 181 -17.34 24.44 14.54
CA GLN A 181 -15.91 24.79 14.65
C GLN A 181 -15.23 24.70 13.27
N ILE A 182 -15.80 25.40 12.29
CA ILE A 182 -15.30 25.42 10.91
C ILE A 182 -13.84 25.90 10.82
N ASP A 183 -13.42 26.77 11.75
CA ASP A 183 -12.07 27.33 11.81
C ASP A 183 -10.99 26.26 12.03
N LYS A 184 -11.34 25.10 12.60
CA LYS A 184 -10.44 23.95 12.72
C LYS A 184 -10.13 23.28 11.38
N TYR A 185 -10.85 23.62 10.32
CA TYR A 185 -10.73 22.96 9.02
C TYR A 185 -10.30 23.91 7.93
N PHE A 186 -9.51 23.42 6.96
CA PHE A 186 -9.33 24.11 5.68
C PHE A 186 -10.61 23.97 4.85
N ALA A 187 -11.61 24.81 5.12
CA ALA A 187 -12.96 24.67 4.54
C ALA A 187 -13.45 25.96 3.86
N GLN A 188 -12.60 26.62 3.07
CA GLN A 188 -13.00 27.80 2.30
C GLN A 188 -14.04 27.40 1.23
N PRO A 189 -15.27 27.94 1.23
CA PRO A 189 -16.34 27.47 0.35
C PRO A 189 -15.99 27.49 -1.15
N SER A 190 -15.14 28.42 -1.59
CA SER A 190 -14.65 28.53 -2.98
C SER A 190 -13.82 27.34 -3.47
N ASP A 191 -13.39 26.45 -2.57
CA ASP A 191 -12.67 25.23 -2.90
C ASP A 191 -13.61 24.06 -3.20
N PHE A 192 -14.90 24.20 -2.93
CA PHE A 192 -15.88 23.12 -2.93
C PHE A 192 -16.94 23.28 -4.02
N VAL A 193 -17.41 22.15 -4.53
CA VAL A 193 -18.60 22.06 -5.38
C VAL A 193 -19.55 21.07 -4.71
N TYR A 194 -20.74 21.56 -4.36
CA TYR A 194 -21.71 20.81 -3.56
C TYR A 194 -22.41 19.76 -4.42
N CYS A 195 -22.84 18.68 -3.78
CA CYS A 195 -23.71 17.69 -4.39
C CYS A 195 -25.13 18.24 -4.53
N ASN A 196 -25.66 18.24 -5.77
CA ASN A 196 -26.95 18.85 -6.12
C ASN A 196 -28.15 18.36 -5.30
N HIS A 197 -28.06 17.17 -4.70
CA HIS A 197 -29.15 16.53 -3.96
C HIS A 197 -28.82 16.24 -2.50
N ASP A 198 -27.60 16.57 -2.07
CA ASP A 198 -27.16 16.34 -0.70
C ASP A 198 -26.07 17.35 -0.33
N ASN A 199 -26.49 18.49 0.22
CA ASN A 199 -25.58 19.54 0.67
C ASN A 199 -24.65 19.09 1.80
N ARG A 200 -24.85 17.89 2.37
CA ARG A 200 -23.89 17.28 3.29
C ARG A 200 -22.53 17.07 2.66
N PHE A 201 -22.48 16.77 1.37
CA PHE A 201 -21.26 16.37 0.71
C PHE A 201 -20.86 17.29 -0.43
N ALA A 202 -19.55 17.45 -0.59
CA ALA A 202 -18.98 18.25 -1.66
C ALA A 202 -17.72 17.60 -2.23
N TRP A 203 -17.50 17.82 -3.53
CA TRP A 203 -16.18 17.66 -4.13
C TRP A 203 -15.33 18.86 -3.77
N ASN A 204 -14.02 18.69 -3.71
CA ASN A 204 -13.10 19.80 -3.53
C ASN A 204 -11.93 19.76 -4.52
N ARG A 205 -11.24 20.89 -4.67
CA ARG A 205 -10.00 21.04 -5.48
C ARG A 205 -8.77 21.40 -4.65
N GLN A 206 -8.81 21.08 -3.36
CA GLN A 206 -7.76 21.47 -2.44
C GLN A 206 -6.49 20.65 -2.73
N LEU A 207 -5.35 21.34 -2.77
CA LEU A 207 -4.04 20.71 -2.66
C LEU A 207 -3.55 20.88 -1.23
N LEU A 208 -3.48 19.77 -0.51
CA LEU A 208 -3.06 19.72 0.88
C LEU A 208 -1.65 19.13 0.96
N MET A 209 -0.87 19.59 1.91
CA MET A 209 0.46 19.06 2.21
C MET A 209 0.55 18.66 3.68
N PHE A 210 1.16 17.52 3.95
CA PHE A 210 1.46 17.01 5.27
C PHE A 210 2.95 16.74 5.45
N ASP A 211 3.54 17.35 6.47
CA ASP A 211 4.97 17.20 6.86
C ASP A 211 5.14 16.91 8.36
N SER A 212 4.15 16.25 8.97
CA SER A 212 3.83 16.21 10.42
C SER A 212 2.88 17.30 10.88
N LYS A 213 2.65 18.33 10.05
CA LYS A 213 1.54 19.27 10.20
C LYS A 213 0.83 19.43 8.87
N TRP A 214 -0.43 19.85 8.92
CA TRP A 214 -1.22 20.09 7.72
C TRP A 214 -1.08 21.51 7.23
N HIS A 215 -0.99 21.65 5.90
CA HIS A 215 -0.91 22.92 5.22
C HIS A 215 -1.81 22.89 3.98
N ILE A 216 -2.46 24.02 3.71
CA ILE A 216 -3.09 24.26 2.41
C ILE A 216 -2.03 24.84 1.46
N VAL A 217 -1.87 24.23 0.28
CA VAL A 217 -0.89 24.67 -0.72
C VAL A 217 -1.57 25.65 -1.67
N ARG A 218 -0.93 26.80 -1.89
CA ARG A 218 -1.37 27.75 -2.92
C ARG A 218 -1.04 27.18 -4.28
N GLN A 219 -2.03 27.21 -5.16
CA GLN A 219 -1.96 26.68 -6.52
C GLN A 219 -2.06 27.83 -7.52
N SER A 220 -1.42 27.68 -8.68
CA SER A 220 -1.50 28.65 -9.78
C SER A 220 -1.66 27.95 -11.13
N GLY A 221 -1.87 28.72 -12.21
CA GLY A 221 -2.07 28.19 -13.56
C GLY A 221 -3.47 27.59 -13.76
N ASP A 222 -3.54 26.54 -14.57
CA ASP A 222 -4.79 25.85 -14.93
C ASP A 222 -5.24 24.90 -13.81
N VAL A 223 -5.64 25.44 -12.65
CA VAL A 223 -6.03 24.60 -11.50
C VAL A 223 -7.20 23.69 -11.87
N PRO A 224 -7.08 22.35 -11.70
CA PRO A 224 -8.15 21.43 -12.04
C PRO A 224 -9.43 21.71 -11.23
N PRO A 225 -10.63 21.57 -11.82
CA PRO A 225 -11.87 21.66 -11.05
C PRO A 225 -11.95 20.60 -9.94
N ALA A 226 -12.83 20.85 -8.98
CA ALA A 226 -13.10 19.94 -7.87
C ALA A 226 -13.44 18.55 -8.38
N ARG A 227 -12.88 17.51 -7.76
CA ARG A 227 -13.05 16.13 -8.23
C ARG A 227 -12.71 15.12 -7.15
N ALA A 228 -13.28 13.93 -7.30
CA ALA A 228 -12.93 12.75 -6.50
C ALA A 228 -12.77 11.54 -7.41
N ALA A 229 -12.13 10.49 -6.92
CA ALA A 229 -11.82 9.27 -7.67
C ALA A 229 -11.06 9.54 -8.98
N ALA A 230 -10.30 10.64 -9.00
CA ALA A 230 -9.28 10.90 -10.00
C ALA A 230 -8.04 10.06 -9.69
N SER A 231 -7.21 9.82 -10.70
CA SER A 231 -5.95 9.11 -10.53
C SER A 231 -4.78 10.06 -10.76
N SER A 232 -3.71 9.90 -9.98
CA SER A 232 -2.49 10.67 -10.17
C SER A 232 -1.25 9.81 -10.14
N THR A 233 -0.19 10.27 -10.81
CA THR A 233 1.11 9.61 -10.79
C THR A 233 2.26 10.61 -10.79
N LEU A 234 3.29 10.32 -10.00
CA LEU A 234 4.47 11.15 -9.86
C LEU A 234 5.55 10.73 -10.86
N VAL A 235 6.03 11.71 -11.62
CA VAL A 235 7.23 11.62 -12.45
C VAL A 235 8.34 12.38 -11.74
N ALA A 236 9.02 11.69 -10.82
CA ALA A 236 9.88 12.31 -9.83
C ALA A 236 11.06 13.11 -10.41
N HIS A 237 11.67 12.61 -11.48
CA HIS A 237 12.81 13.25 -12.15
C HIS A 237 12.43 14.53 -12.91
N GLU A 238 11.15 14.68 -13.30
CA GLU A 238 10.62 15.92 -13.89
C GLU A 238 9.99 16.86 -12.86
N HIS A 239 9.97 16.46 -11.58
CA HIS A 239 9.26 17.17 -10.51
C HIS A 239 7.78 17.43 -10.85
N THR A 240 7.15 16.48 -11.55
CA THR A 240 5.80 16.67 -12.12
C THR A 240 4.86 15.58 -11.65
N VAL A 241 3.62 15.94 -11.33
CA VAL A 241 2.53 14.97 -11.11
C VAL A 241 1.48 15.13 -12.17
N TYR A 242 1.10 14.02 -12.79
CA TYR A 242 -0.02 13.96 -13.73
C TYR A 242 -1.28 13.56 -12.99
N LEU A 243 -2.39 14.23 -13.30
CA LEU A 243 -3.71 13.99 -12.74
C LEU A 243 -4.69 13.76 -13.88
N PHE A 244 -5.37 12.62 -13.88
CA PHE A 244 -6.32 12.27 -14.93
C PHE A 244 -7.71 11.98 -14.38
N GLY A 245 -8.70 12.54 -15.07
CA GLY A 245 -10.12 12.22 -14.91
C GLY A 245 -10.67 12.47 -13.51
N GLY A 246 -11.50 11.55 -13.03
CA GLY A 246 -12.27 11.67 -11.79
C GLY A 246 -13.73 12.00 -12.04
N ARG A 247 -14.48 12.23 -10.97
CA ARG A 247 -15.91 12.56 -11.01
C ARG A 247 -16.16 13.92 -10.38
N LEU A 248 -17.03 14.69 -11.03
CA LEU A 248 -17.62 15.93 -10.52
C LEU A 248 -19.11 15.91 -10.86
N GLN A 249 -19.97 16.00 -9.84
CA GLN A 249 -21.42 15.90 -10.02
C GLN A 249 -21.81 14.64 -10.80
N THR A 250 -22.60 14.77 -11.86
CA THR A 250 -23.06 13.67 -12.71
C THR A 250 -22.01 13.23 -13.73
N MET A 251 -20.95 14.02 -13.95
CA MET A 251 -19.98 13.82 -15.02
C MET A 251 -18.72 13.09 -14.54
N ARG A 252 -18.20 12.21 -15.39
CA ARG A 252 -16.83 11.68 -15.25
C ARG A 252 -15.93 12.36 -16.28
N LEU A 253 -14.80 12.86 -15.79
CA LEU A 253 -13.91 13.76 -16.52
C LEU A 253 -12.89 12.96 -17.34
N ASN A 254 -12.45 13.53 -18.46
CA ASN A 254 -11.41 12.98 -19.36
C ASN A 254 -10.20 13.91 -19.52
N ASP A 255 -10.07 14.90 -18.64
CA ASP A 255 -9.01 15.88 -18.69
C ASP A 255 -7.71 15.34 -18.08
N LEU A 256 -6.58 15.74 -18.67
CA LEU A 256 -5.24 15.51 -18.13
C LEU A 256 -4.63 16.84 -17.68
N TYR A 257 -4.11 16.85 -16.46
CA TYR A 257 -3.38 17.97 -15.91
C TYR A 257 -1.99 17.53 -15.46
N ALA A 258 -1.05 18.45 -15.45
CA ALA A 258 0.25 18.29 -14.83
C ALA A 258 0.51 19.44 -13.86
N ILE A 259 0.99 19.14 -12.65
CA ILE A 259 1.50 20.14 -11.70
C ILE A 259 3.02 20.05 -11.62
N ASP A 260 3.70 21.18 -11.79
CA ASP A 260 5.12 21.32 -11.45
C ASP A 260 5.26 21.54 -9.95
N LEU A 261 5.88 20.59 -9.25
CA LEU A 261 6.01 20.57 -7.80
C LEU A 261 7.03 21.59 -7.28
N ARG A 262 7.81 22.23 -8.15
CA ARG A 262 8.75 23.29 -7.75
C ARG A 262 8.06 24.61 -7.49
N ASN A 263 7.00 24.91 -8.23
CA ASN A 263 6.28 26.18 -8.17
C ASN A 263 4.78 26.01 -7.86
N MET A 264 4.28 24.77 -7.77
CA MET A 264 2.87 24.44 -7.56
C MET A 264 1.95 25.05 -8.63
N CYS A 265 2.44 25.05 -9.88
CA CYS A 265 1.71 25.55 -11.04
C CYS A 265 1.14 24.41 -11.86
N TRP A 266 -0.17 24.44 -12.09
CA TRP A 266 -0.88 23.51 -12.93
C TRP A 266 -0.89 23.95 -14.39
N ARG A 267 -0.88 22.96 -15.28
CA ARG A 267 -1.11 23.14 -16.70
C ARG A 267 -2.05 22.05 -17.20
N ARG A 268 -3.04 22.44 -18.00
CA ARG A 268 -3.88 21.47 -18.70
C ARG A 268 -3.12 20.91 -19.91
N ILE A 269 -3.15 19.61 -20.10
CA ILE A 269 -2.52 18.93 -21.23
C ILE A 269 -3.61 18.51 -22.21
N ASN A 270 -3.44 18.89 -23.47
CA ASN A 270 -4.33 18.46 -24.54
C ASN A 270 -3.99 17.02 -24.96
N ILE A 271 -4.99 16.15 -24.95
CA ILE A 271 -4.84 14.72 -25.25
C ILE A 271 -5.86 14.27 -26.31
N ASP A 272 -6.07 15.05 -27.36
CA ASP A 272 -7.07 14.77 -28.40
C ASP A 272 -6.46 14.03 -29.63
N PRO A 273 -6.95 12.85 -30.03
CA PRO A 273 -8.00 12.04 -29.39
C PRO A 273 -7.51 11.36 -28.11
N GLY A 274 -8.40 11.24 -27.12
CA GLY A 274 -8.06 10.77 -25.79
C GLY A 274 -9.04 9.76 -25.20
N PRO A 275 -8.69 9.16 -24.05
CA PRO A 275 -9.58 8.26 -23.33
C PRO A 275 -10.92 8.94 -23.00
N CYS A 276 -12.00 8.15 -23.00
CA CYS A 276 -13.31 8.63 -22.52
C CYS A 276 -13.25 9.05 -21.03
N GLY A 277 -14.21 9.88 -20.63
CA GLY A 277 -14.30 10.39 -19.27
C GLY A 277 -14.56 9.29 -18.26
N ARG A 278 -13.74 9.24 -17.20
CA ARG A 278 -13.75 8.12 -16.25
C ARG A 278 -13.30 8.49 -14.84
N SER A 279 -13.78 7.74 -13.87
CA SER A 279 -13.36 7.75 -12.47
C SER A 279 -12.98 6.34 -12.02
N TRP A 280 -12.33 6.19 -10.86
CA TRP A 280 -11.87 4.89 -10.35
C TRP A 280 -10.93 4.15 -11.34
N CYS A 281 -10.24 4.90 -12.19
CA CYS A 281 -9.18 4.38 -13.05
C CYS A 281 -7.82 4.46 -12.34
N THR A 282 -6.81 3.84 -12.92
CA THR A 282 -5.41 3.98 -12.49
C THR A 282 -4.60 4.65 -13.59
N ILE A 283 -3.83 5.67 -13.24
CA ILE A 283 -2.72 6.17 -14.07
C ILE A 283 -1.42 5.88 -13.33
N THR A 284 -0.48 5.22 -14.00
CA THR A 284 0.79 4.79 -13.40
C THR A 284 1.94 5.16 -14.32
N TYR A 285 2.93 5.88 -13.81
CA TYR A 285 4.16 6.14 -14.55
C TYR A 285 4.98 4.85 -14.69
N VAL A 286 5.37 4.53 -15.92
CA VAL A 286 6.21 3.39 -16.27
C VAL A 286 7.55 3.95 -16.79
N PRO A 287 8.62 3.93 -15.96
CA PRO A 287 9.94 4.36 -16.39
C PRO A 287 10.57 3.34 -17.33
N ASN A 288 11.39 3.81 -18.26
CA ASN A 288 12.37 3.02 -18.99
C ASN A 288 13.76 3.14 -18.34
N GLU A 289 14.74 2.44 -18.89
CA GLU A 289 16.13 2.38 -18.39
C GLU A 289 16.82 3.76 -18.29
N TYR A 290 16.32 4.77 -19.00
CA TYR A 290 16.87 6.11 -19.07
C TYR A 290 16.05 7.15 -18.29
N ASN A 291 15.11 6.71 -17.44
CA ASN A 291 14.09 7.55 -16.80
C ASN A 291 13.16 8.28 -17.77
N GLU A 292 13.27 8.06 -19.07
CA GLU A 292 12.22 8.44 -20.02
C GLU A 292 11.08 7.42 -19.86
N GLY A 293 9.83 7.77 -20.10
CA GLY A 293 8.75 6.83 -19.80
C GLY A 293 7.40 7.29 -20.30
N PHE A 294 6.38 6.53 -19.93
CA PHE A 294 5.01 6.82 -20.29
C PHE A 294 4.10 6.66 -19.08
N CYS A 295 2.95 7.32 -19.10
CA CYS A 295 1.88 7.03 -18.16
C CYS A 295 0.96 5.96 -18.76
N PHE A 296 0.76 4.87 -18.03
CA PHE A 296 -0.19 3.81 -18.36
C PHE A 296 -1.51 4.07 -17.64
N LEU A 297 -2.58 4.30 -18.38
CA LEU A 297 -3.95 4.46 -17.88
C LEU A 297 -4.73 3.17 -18.10
N TYR A 298 -5.44 2.69 -17.08
CA TYR A 298 -6.26 1.48 -17.18
C TYR A 298 -7.62 1.61 -16.50
N GLY A 299 -8.62 1.06 -17.19
CA GLY A 299 -9.93 0.75 -16.64
C GLY A 299 -10.71 1.95 -16.11
N GLY A 300 -11.48 1.72 -15.04
CA GLY A 300 -12.38 2.70 -14.42
C GLY A 300 -13.84 2.49 -14.81
N ILE A 301 -14.64 3.54 -14.70
CA ILE A 301 -16.06 3.56 -15.06
C ILE A 301 -16.36 4.88 -15.77
N ASN A 302 -17.15 4.85 -16.84
CA ASN A 302 -17.51 6.06 -17.61
C ASN A 302 -18.78 6.73 -17.09
N THR A 303 -19.17 7.88 -17.66
CA THR A 303 -20.36 8.66 -17.23
C THR A 303 -21.64 7.83 -17.26
N GLU A 304 -21.78 6.96 -18.27
CA GLU A 304 -22.89 6.03 -18.46
C GLU A 304 -22.88 4.85 -17.47
N SER A 305 -21.92 4.84 -16.53
CA SER A 305 -21.72 3.80 -15.53
C SER A 305 -21.36 2.43 -16.09
N SER A 306 -20.78 2.41 -17.29
CA SER A 306 -20.17 1.23 -17.90
C SER A 306 -18.76 1.02 -17.34
N PRO A 307 -18.44 -0.18 -16.82
CA PRO A 307 -17.07 -0.55 -16.47
C PRO A 307 -16.17 -0.52 -17.71
N LEU A 308 -14.94 -0.07 -17.52
CA LEU A 308 -13.94 0.06 -18.57
C LEU A 308 -12.82 -0.97 -18.35
N SER A 309 -12.36 -1.56 -19.44
CA SER A 309 -11.23 -2.51 -19.49
C SER A 309 -10.18 -2.13 -20.53
N ASP A 310 -10.34 -0.95 -21.15
CA ASP A 310 -9.37 -0.40 -22.08
C ASP A 310 -8.11 0.09 -21.34
N CYS A 311 -7.00 0.10 -22.06
CA CYS A 311 -5.74 0.67 -21.60
C CYS A 311 -5.23 1.73 -22.58
N TRP A 312 -4.51 2.72 -22.04
CA TRP A 312 -3.95 3.81 -22.81
C TRP A 312 -2.51 4.03 -22.39
N ARG A 313 -1.65 4.20 -23.40
CA ARG A 313 -0.27 4.66 -23.23
C ARG A 313 -0.21 6.15 -23.54
N LEU A 314 0.24 6.94 -22.58
CA LEU A 314 0.42 8.39 -22.70
C LEU A 314 1.92 8.68 -22.69
N ASP A 315 2.51 8.89 -23.87
CA ASP A 315 3.92 9.26 -23.99
C ASP A 315 4.14 10.70 -23.49
N LEU A 316 5.09 10.87 -22.58
CA LEU A 316 5.46 12.17 -22.03
C LEU A 316 6.51 12.80 -22.95
N VAL A 317 6.15 13.89 -23.64
CA VAL A 317 7.13 14.61 -24.49
C VAL A 317 8.00 15.48 -23.57
N GLY A 318 9.30 15.20 -23.57
CA GLY A 318 10.30 15.73 -22.63
C GLY A 318 10.32 17.25 -22.44
N GLY A 319 10.73 17.64 -21.23
CA GLY A 319 10.69 18.99 -20.68
C GLY A 319 11.49 20.12 -21.36
N PRO A 320 11.57 21.31 -20.73
CA PRO A 320 11.72 22.63 -21.38
C PRO A 320 13.03 22.93 -22.14
N ASN A 321 14.04 22.06 -22.08
CA ASN A 321 15.39 22.34 -22.60
C ASN A 321 15.84 21.42 -23.75
N GLY A 322 14.96 20.59 -24.30
CA GLY A 322 15.22 19.87 -25.54
C GLY A 322 15.05 20.79 -26.75
N LYS A 323 16.16 21.13 -27.42
CA LYS A 323 16.20 21.89 -28.69
C LYS A 323 15.01 21.55 -29.59
N LYS A 324 14.24 22.59 -29.96
CA LYS A 324 13.19 22.55 -30.99
C LYS A 324 13.67 21.74 -32.20
N ARG A 325 12.92 20.71 -32.58
CA ARG A 325 12.71 20.40 -34.00
C ARG A 325 11.28 20.81 -34.34
N PRO A 326 11.07 21.65 -35.38
CA PRO A 326 9.74 21.90 -35.88
C PRO A 326 9.31 20.67 -36.69
N SER A 327 8.32 19.94 -36.22
CA SER A 327 7.44 19.18 -37.10
C SER A 327 6.00 19.39 -36.66
N SER A 328 5.33 20.29 -37.38
CA SER A 328 3.89 20.24 -37.57
C SER A 328 3.48 18.82 -37.96
N ARG A 329 2.54 18.24 -37.18
CA ARG A 329 1.99 16.87 -37.29
C ARG A 329 2.91 15.76 -36.76
N LEU A 330 2.58 15.21 -35.60
CA LEU A 330 1.82 13.95 -35.46
C LEU A 330 1.49 13.72 -33.97
N PRO A 331 0.39 13.01 -33.65
CA PRO A 331 -0.24 12.99 -32.33
C PRO A 331 0.59 12.19 -31.31
N ALA A 332 0.25 12.33 -30.03
CA ALA A 332 0.52 11.27 -29.06
C ALA A 332 0.14 9.93 -29.72
N LEU A 333 1.07 8.97 -29.77
CA LEU A 333 0.76 7.66 -30.31
C LEU A 333 -0.08 6.93 -29.26
N VAL A 334 -1.36 7.21 -29.29
CA VAL A 334 -2.34 6.65 -28.37
C VAL A 334 -2.81 5.33 -28.97
N SER A 335 -2.09 4.24 -28.68
CA SER A 335 -2.54 2.90 -29.06
C SER A 335 -3.60 2.42 -28.06
N GLY A 336 -4.87 2.44 -28.48
CA GLY A 336 -5.92 1.66 -27.83
C GLY A 336 -6.02 0.30 -28.53
N THR A 337 -5.59 -0.76 -27.86
CA THR A 337 -5.84 -2.15 -28.31
C THR A 337 -6.27 -3.01 -27.14
N LEU A 338 -7.36 -3.77 -27.33
CA LEU A 338 -7.76 -4.92 -26.53
C LEU A 338 -7.22 -6.21 -27.19
N PRO A 339 -7.04 -7.28 -26.41
CA PRO A 339 -7.66 -8.55 -26.77
C PRO A 339 -8.93 -8.75 -25.96
N ALA A 340 -9.99 -9.13 -26.67
CA ALA A 340 -11.24 -9.56 -26.09
C ALA A 340 -11.02 -10.83 -25.25
N ALA A 341 -11.66 -10.87 -24.07
CA ALA A 341 -11.74 -11.99 -23.14
C ALA A 341 -10.40 -12.50 -22.58
N PHE A 342 -10.31 -12.59 -21.26
CA PHE A 342 -9.42 -13.56 -20.63
C PHE A 342 -10.16 -14.91 -20.62
N PRO A 343 -9.93 -15.86 -21.55
CA PRO A 343 -10.28 -17.24 -21.26
C PRO A 343 -9.35 -17.73 -20.16
N ALA A 344 -9.95 -18.32 -19.12
CA ALA A 344 -9.21 -19.09 -18.14
C ALA A 344 -8.40 -20.19 -18.87
N LYS A 345 -7.10 -20.23 -18.61
CA LYS A 345 -6.11 -21.24 -19.06
C LYS A 345 -5.87 -21.30 -20.58
N SER A 346 -4.72 -20.77 -21.03
CA SER A 346 -3.64 -21.49 -21.72
C SER A 346 -2.78 -20.56 -22.61
N SER A 347 -1.46 -20.69 -22.43
CA SER A 347 -0.38 -20.44 -23.41
C SER A 347 -0.53 -19.31 -24.42
N PHE A 348 0.01 -18.12 -24.13
CA PHE A 348 0.43 -17.16 -25.16
C PHE A 348 1.71 -16.42 -24.71
N LEU A 349 2.85 -16.92 -25.17
CA LEU A 349 4.21 -16.36 -25.01
C LEU A 349 4.75 -15.82 -26.35
N ALA A 350 3.88 -15.39 -27.25
CA ALA A 350 4.24 -14.81 -28.54
C ALA A 350 3.19 -13.74 -28.83
N GLU A 351 3.45 -12.43 -28.85
CA GLU A 351 4.56 -11.72 -29.48
C GLU A 351 4.96 -10.54 -28.59
N TRP A 352 6.03 -10.71 -27.82
CA TRP A 352 6.80 -9.61 -27.22
C TRP A 352 8.11 -9.50 -28.00
N PRO A 353 8.76 -8.32 -28.08
CA PRO A 353 10.08 -8.22 -28.70
C PRO A 353 11.01 -9.22 -28.01
N GLN A 354 11.53 -10.21 -28.76
CA GLN A 354 12.35 -11.30 -28.22
C GLN A 354 13.64 -10.82 -27.52
N THR A 355 13.98 -9.54 -27.64
CA THR A 355 15.06 -8.88 -26.92
C THR A 355 14.80 -8.68 -25.42
N LEU A 356 13.53 -8.70 -24.96
CA LEU A 356 13.18 -8.62 -23.53
C LEU A 356 13.03 -10.00 -22.86
N LEU A 357 12.84 -11.07 -23.64
CA LEU A 357 12.65 -12.44 -23.14
C LEU A 357 13.95 -13.26 -23.06
N THR A 358 15.07 -12.78 -23.63
CA THR A 358 16.36 -13.50 -23.63
C THR A 358 17.40 -12.93 -22.66
N GLY A 359 17.08 -11.89 -21.88
CA GLY A 359 17.95 -11.43 -20.80
C GLY A 359 19.37 -11.02 -21.23
N GLN A 360 19.56 -10.55 -22.47
CA GLN A 360 20.85 -10.04 -22.94
C GLN A 360 20.78 -8.53 -23.19
N ILE A 361 20.83 -7.75 -22.09
CA ILE A 361 21.34 -6.38 -22.12
C ILE A 361 22.88 -6.50 -22.00
N PRO A 362 23.67 -5.87 -22.89
CA PRO A 362 25.12 -5.94 -22.83
C PRO A 362 25.64 -5.09 -21.66
N LEU A 363 25.76 -5.70 -20.48
CA LEU A 363 26.59 -5.19 -19.38
C LEU A 363 28.06 -5.34 -19.77
N LYS A 364 28.64 -4.31 -20.41
CA LYS A 364 30.09 -4.14 -20.49
C LYS A 364 30.53 -2.98 -19.60
N ARG A 365 30.67 -3.26 -18.31
CA ARG A 365 31.98 -3.33 -17.63
C ARG A 365 31.81 -3.75 -16.16
N ASP A 366 32.44 -4.88 -15.88
CA ASP A 366 32.74 -5.56 -14.63
C ASP A 366 32.50 -4.82 -13.30
N ILE A 367 31.60 -5.40 -12.51
CA ILE A 367 31.85 -5.61 -11.07
C ILE A 367 31.68 -7.12 -10.82
N SER A 368 32.66 -7.88 -11.31
CA SER A 368 32.90 -9.24 -10.87
C SER A 368 33.90 -9.18 -9.71
N THR A 369 33.42 -9.34 -8.48
CA THR A 369 34.18 -9.95 -7.36
C THR A 369 33.20 -10.58 -6.36
N THR A 370 33.29 -11.91 -6.31
CA THR A 370 32.51 -12.97 -5.64
C THR A 370 32.37 -12.84 -4.12
N PHE A 371 31.23 -13.20 -3.49
CA PHE A 371 30.62 -14.55 -3.39
C PHE A 371 29.08 -14.54 -3.46
N GLY A 372 28.47 -15.58 -4.05
CA GLY A 372 27.17 -16.11 -3.59
C GLY A 372 25.91 -16.00 -4.47
N GLY A 373 25.99 -15.82 -5.79
CA GLY A 373 24.85 -16.08 -6.70
C GLY A 373 23.56 -15.26 -6.51
N LEU A 374 23.55 -14.25 -5.65
CA LEU A 374 22.42 -13.35 -5.42
C LEU A 374 22.64 -12.02 -6.15
N THR A 375 21.61 -11.54 -6.85
CA THR A 375 21.62 -10.24 -7.50
C THR A 375 21.61 -9.12 -6.45
N TRP A 376 22.09 -7.94 -6.81
CA TRP A 376 22.11 -6.77 -5.92
C TRP A 376 20.70 -6.40 -5.40
N LEU A 377 19.65 -6.68 -6.18
CA LEU A 377 18.24 -6.51 -5.82
C LEU A 377 17.79 -7.45 -4.69
N GLN A 378 18.20 -8.73 -4.71
CA GLN A 378 17.90 -9.70 -3.65
C GLN A 378 18.54 -9.30 -2.31
N LYS A 379 19.74 -8.72 -2.34
CA LYS A 379 20.39 -8.16 -1.14
C LYS A 379 19.64 -6.94 -0.58
N LYS A 380 18.96 -6.16 -1.43
CA LYS A 380 18.21 -4.95 -1.05
C LYS A 380 16.86 -5.26 -0.40
N SER A 381 16.14 -6.25 -0.92
CA SER A 381 14.86 -6.72 -0.38
C SER A 381 14.99 -7.39 1.02
N ILE A 382 16.08 -8.11 1.28
CA ILE A 382 16.45 -8.64 2.62
C ILE A 382 16.64 -7.51 3.65
N CYS A 383 17.24 -6.40 3.21
CA CYS A 383 17.56 -5.26 4.08
C CYS A 383 16.31 -4.47 4.52
N CYS A 384 15.23 -4.46 3.71
CA CYS A 384 14.01 -3.68 3.97
C CYS A 384 13.08 -4.29 5.04
N MET A 385 13.26 -5.55 5.44
CA MET A 385 12.37 -6.27 6.38
C MET A 385 12.92 -6.42 7.81
N ARG A 386 14.13 -5.91 8.11
CA ARG A 386 14.86 -6.16 9.38
C ARG A 386 14.91 -7.63 9.82
N ILE A 387 14.68 -8.52 8.87
CA ILE A 387 15.12 -9.89 8.94
C ILE A 387 16.63 -9.77 8.86
N ASP A 388 17.28 -9.95 10.01
CA ASP A 388 18.70 -10.17 9.92
C ASP A 388 18.88 -11.44 9.08
N ILE A 389 19.92 -11.46 8.26
CA ILE A 389 20.24 -12.54 7.32
C ILE A 389 19.98 -13.95 7.91
N SER A 390 20.12 -14.12 9.23
CA SER A 390 19.88 -15.35 10.00
C SER A 390 18.43 -15.87 10.05
N SER A 391 17.45 -15.20 9.45
CA SER A 391 16.06 -15.68 9.44
C SER A 391 15.50 -15.89 8.04
N LEU A 392 16.14 -15.32 7.03
CA LEU A 392 15.65 -15.43 5.65
C LEU A 392 16.13 -16.68 4.98
N GLU A 393 17.39 -17.05 5.18
CA GLU A 393 17.78 -18.42 4.92
C GLU A 393 17.09 -19.38 5.92
N LEU A 394 16.02 -18.99 6.70
CA LEU A 394 15.07 -19.87 7.43
C LEU A 394 13.99 -20.52 6.62
N LEU A 395 14.09 -20.30 5.35
CA LEU A 395 12.97 -20.50 4.49
C LEU A 395 13.47 -21.23 3.24
N HIS A 396 14.57 -22.00 3.28
CA HIS A 396 15.01 -22.95 2.23
C HIS A 396 15.32 -24.37 2.64
N GLU A 397 16.07 -24.60 3.72
CA GLU A 397 16.60 -25.90 4.23
C GLU A 397 15.51 -26.90 4.56
N TRP A 398 14.28 -26.46 4.48
CA TRP A 398 13.05 -27.18 4.67
C TRP A 398 12.41 -27.43 3.30
N LYS A 399 13.16 -27.36 2.22
CA LYS A 399 12.61 -27.42 0.85
C LYS A 399 11.44 -26.45 0.67
N ILE A 400 11.66 -25.23 1.14
CA ILE A 400 10.81 -24.06 0.99
C ILE A 400 11.55 -23.25 -0.08
N ASN A 401 11.20 -23.29 -1.36
CA ASN A 401 12.16 -22.85 -2.39
C ASN A 401 12.25 -21.33 -2.58
N SER A 402 11.86 -20.59 -1.53
CA SER A 402 11.88 -19.14 -1.40
C SER A 402 12.68 -18.66 -0.16
N VAL A 403 13.93 -19.16 0.08
CA VAL A 403 15.21 -18.45 0.51
C VAL A 403 16.17 -19.26 1.45
N THR A 404 17.50 -19.51 1.11
CA THR A 404 18.62 -20.51 1.51
C THR A 404 18.70 -21.34 2.83
N ASP A 405 19.63 -22.30 3.00
CA ASP A 405 19.56 -23.35 4.05
C ASP A 405 19.94 -22.85 5.48
N LYS A 406 21.06 -22.16 5.72
CA LYS A 406 21.60 -21.92 7.08
C LYS A 406 20.79 -21.02 8.03
N ALA A 407 19.95 -20.15 7.52
CA ALA A 407 19.10 -19.37 8.38
C ALA A 407 17.90 -20.16 8.89
N ILE A 408 17.67 -21.41 8.37
CA ILE A 408 16.66 -22.45 8.71
C ILE A 408 16.95 -22.92 10.09
N TRP A 409 18.21 -23.22 10.27
CA TRP A 409 18.75 -23.44 11.57
C TRP A 409 18.69 -22.21 12.48
N CYS A 410 18.89 -20.99 11.98
CA CYS A 410 19.04 -19.83 12.86
C CYS A 410 17.74 -19.31 13.52
N MET A 411 16.61 -19.00 12.85
CA MET A 411 15.33 -18.81 13.62
C MET A 411 14.80 -20.11 14.26
N VAL A 412 15.19 -21.35 13.91
CA VAL A 412 14.69 -22.54 14.61
C VAL A 412 15.37 -22.62 15.95
N LEU A 413 16.68 -22.41 15.98
CA LEU A 413 17.42 -22.31 17.21
C LEU A 413 17.04 -21.04 17.99
N ARG A 414 16.68 -19.93 17.32
CA ARG A 414 16.22 -18.68 17.97
C ARG A 414 14.81 -18.83 18.55
N GLU A 415 13.88 -19.47 17.85
CA GLU A 415 12.53 -19.75 18.33
C GLU A 415 12.56 -20.86 19.40
N ILE A 416 13.43 -21.88 19.27
CA ILE A 416 13.64 -22.88 20.33
C ILE A 416 14.23 -22.21 21.59
N LYS A 417 15.26 -21.36 21.45
CA LYS A 417 15.83 -20.61 22.59
C LYS A 417 14.82 -19.63 23.20
N ARG A 418 14.08 -18.89 22.38
CA ARG A 418 13.01 -17.98 22.83
C ARG A 418 11.94 -18.77 23.58
N TRP A 419 11.50 -19.90 23.04
CA TRP A 419 10.49 -20.76 23.64
C TRP A 419 10.91 -21.30 25.03
N PHE A 420 12.17 -21.70 25.18
CA PHE A 420 12.72 -22.13 26.48
C PHE A 420 12.94 -20.95 27.45
N LYS A 421 13.36 -19.78 26.95
CA LYS A 421 13.57 -18.58 27.78
C LYS A 421 12.26 -17.99 28.30
N GLU A 422 11.19 -18.02 27.51
CA GLU A 422 9.85 -17.60 27.93
C GLU A 422 9.21 -18.50 28.98
N ARG A 423 9.81 -19.69 29.20
CA ARG A 423 9.35 -20.71 30.17
C ARG A 423 10.44 -21.05 31.18
N GLU A 424 11.35 -20.11 31.43
CA GLU A 424 12.48 -20.29 32.33
C GLU A 424 12.03 -20.42 33.81
N ASP A 425 10.85 -19.92 34.16
CA ASP A 425 10.25 -20.02 35.50
C ASP A 425 9.25 -21.19 35.64
N GLU A 426 8.87 -21.85 34.55
CA GLU A 426 8.01 -23.04 34.58
C GLU A 426 8.86 -24.31 34.82
N TYR A 427 8.41 -25.20 35.73
CA TYR A 427 9.05 -26.50 35.97
C TYR A 427 8.75 -27.47 34.81
N VAL A 428 9.27 -27.15 33.63
CA VAL A 428 9.37 -28.08 32.52
C VAL A 428 10.46 -29.07 32.89
N ASP A 429 10.20 -30.38 32.88
CA ASP A 429 11.24 -31.39 33.06
C ASP A 429 12.31 -31.23 31.97
N ARG A 430 13.35 -30.47 32.28
CA ARG A 430 14.40 -30.09 31.33
C ARG A 430 15.22 -31.30 30.89
N LYS A 431 15.12 -32.43 31.60
CA LYS A 431 15.69 -33.72 31.19
C LYS A 431 14.83 -34.44 30.14
N ALA A 432 13.54 -34.11 30.02
CA ALA A 432 12.67 -34.64 28.96
C ALA A 432 13.03 -34.09 27.56
N GLY A 433 13.85 -33.02 27.50
CA GLY A 433 14.53 -32.55 26.30
C GLY A 433 13.60 -32.33 25.11
N TRP A 434 13.89 -32.97 23.98
CA TRP A 434 13.16 -32.84 22.71
C TRP A 434 11.65 -33.09 22.79
N ALA A 435 11.20 -33.87 23.78
CA ALA A 435 9.85 -34.37 23.88
C ALA A 435 8.82 -33.38 24.46
N VAL A 436 9.25 -32.17 24.81
CA VAL A 436 8.39 -31.08 25.35
C VAL A 436 8.18 -29.91 24.39
N LEU A 437 8.89 -29.83 23.26
CA LEU A 437 8.70 -28.76 22.26
C LEU A 437 7.31 -28.81 21.62
N PRO A 438 6.66 -27.68 21.25
CA PRO A 438 5.38 -27.67 20.57
C PRO A 438 5.42 -28.57 19.33
N LYS A 439 4.34 -29.30 19.06
CA LYS A 439 4.26 -30.27 17.95
C LYS A 439 4.69 -29.65 16.61
N ASN A 440 4.41 -28.37 16.41
CA ASN A 440 4.69 -27.60 15.20
C ASN A 440 6.19 -27.34 15.06
N LEU A 441 6.82 -26.84 16.13
CA LEU A 441 8.26 -26.57 16.22
C LEU A 441 9.07 -27.87 16.15
N ARG A 442 8.53 -28.94 16.76
CA ARG A 442 9.09 -30.29 16.73
C ARG A 442 8.94 -30.93 15.35
N SER A 443 7.82 -30.71 14.66
CA SER A 443 7.60 -31.17 13.28
C SER A 443 8.47 -30.41 12.28
N MET A 444 8.67 -29.10 12.49
CA MET A 444 9.64 -28.29 11.76
C MET A 444 11.05 -28.85 11.95
N ALA A 445 11.46 -29.09 13.19
CA ALA A 445 12.78 -29.58 13.49
C ALA A 445 12.98 -31.03 13.00
N ASP A 446 11.97 -31.89 13.11
CA ASP A 446 11.91 -33.22 12.48
C ASP A 446 11.95 -33.16 10.95
N TYR A 447 11.33 -32.15 10.34
CA TYR A 447 11.35 -31.92 8.91
C TYR A 447 12.77 -31.51 8.44
N VAL A 448 13.52 -30.69 9.20
CA VAL A 448 14.97 -30.51 8.94
C VAL A 448 15.72 -31.85 9.04
N LEU A 449 15.42 -32.64 10.08
CA LEU A 449 16.14 -33.88 10.39
C LEU A 449 15.87 -35.02 9.39
N ARG A 450 14.64 -35.14 8.84
CA ARG A 450 14.22 -36.18 7.87
C ARG A 450 14.71 -35.93 6.44
N GLN A 451 14.91 -34.68 6.01
CA GLN A 451 15.44 -34.35 4.68
C GLN A 451 16.92 -34.79 4.47
N ARG A 452 17.60 -35.30 5.53
CA ARG A 452 19.03 -35.72 5.54
C ARG A 452 19.26 -37.19 5.90
N GLY A 453 18.50 -38.13 5.35
CA GLY A 453 18.54 -39.56 5.68
C GLY A 453 19.85 -40.38 5.51
N ARG A 454 21.08 -39.82 5.68
CA ARG A 454 22.34 -40.61 5.62
C ARG A 454 23.42 -40.36 6.70
N PHE A 455 23.31 -39.39 7.60
CA PHE A 455 24.26 -39.27 8.72
C PHE A 455 23.57 -38.89 10.03
N SER A 456 23.23 -39.92 10.81
CA SER A 456 23.22 -39.80 12.26
C SER A 456 24.64 -39.42 12.71
N SER A 457 24.80 -38.31 13.43
CA SER A 457 26.05 -38.10 14.18
C SER A 457 25.76 -37.49 15.54
N ARG A 458 26.40 -38.08 16.57
CA ARG A 458 26.29 -37.71 17.99
C ARG A 458 26.60 -36.22 18.27
N LYS A 459 27.24 -35.50 17.34
CA LYS A 459 27.58 -34.08 17.49
C LYS A 459 26.37 -33.15 17.38
N ILE A 460 25.37 -33.47 16.57
CA ILE A 460 24.17 -32.61 16.38
C ILE A 460 23.23 -32.71 17.59
N ARG A 461 23.06 -33.91 18.15
CA ARG A 461 22.30 -34.13 19.40
C ARG A 461 22.88 -33.32 20.57
N ARG A 462 24.21 -33.29 20.69
CA ARG A 462 24.94 -32.58 21.74
C ARG A 462 24.83 -31.05 21.63
N LEU A 463 24.73 -30.50 20.41
CA LEU A 463 24.60 -29.05 20.18
C LEU A 463 23.19 -28.53 20.52
N LEU A 464 22.17 -29.37 20.30
CA LEU A 464 20.79 -29.07 20.65
C LEU A 464 20.55 -29.19 22.17
N GLU A 465 21.15 -30.18 22.83
CA GLU A 465 21.20 -30.29 24.29
C GLU A 465 21.84 -29.05 24.96
N LEU A 466 22.86 -28.47 24.32
CA LEU A 466 23.48 -27.21 24.75
C LEU A 466 22.58 -25.98 24.55
N CYS A 467 21.69 -25.96 23.56
CA CYS A 467 20.78 -24.83 23.33
C CYS A 467 19.53 -24.84 24.22
N SER A 468 19.20 -25.99 24.82
CA SER A 468 18.20 -26.16 25.88
C SER A 468 18.75 -25.95 27.30
N SER A 469 20.04 -25.63 27.42
CA SER A 469 20.68 -25.29 28.70
C SER A 469 20.34 -23.85 29.11
N PRO A 470 20.09 -23.57 30.40
CA PRO A 470 19.75 -22.23 30.89
C PRO A 470 20.93 -21.23 30.90
N LYS A 471 22.16 -21.66 30.60
CA LYS A 471 23.33 -20.78 30.46
C LYS A 471 23.70 -20.55 29.01
#